data_AF-A0A9P0PKF5-F1
#
_entry.id   AF-A0A9P0PKF5-F1
#
_cell.length_a   1.000
_cell.length_b   1.000
_cell.length_c   1.000
_cell.angle_alpha   90.00
_cell.angle_beta   90.00
_cell.angle_gamma   90.00
#
_symmetry.space_group_name_H-M   'P 1'
#
loop_
_entity.id
_entity.type
_entity.pdbx_description
1 polymer ?
#
loop_
_entity_poly.entity_id
_entity_poly.type
_entity_poly.pdbx_seq_one_letter_code
_entity_poly.pdbx_strand_id
1 'polypeptide(L)'
;MSSTLSWILSSPCTRRGERYYLTLNRYLHFSSVINATLAFFGITKLLSLRLNRDKIAVLINKSSKFLDLETCDEENIIADCKAYNSIITTMLRVLVAALFGNILVFNAAAVLLGDGDVSLLTIYKPSFVPGFIMYLGQNYVLVLVVTAVVAHDGILITCIIMAQVQFKLINNKLAKLFVKNQQYRKNDFDKSIKECVDHHNYLLEFVSYTNRTFSSTLLAYLAIVILAMCVEFYTVSKQ
;
A
#
# COMPACT_ATOMS: atom_id res chain seq x y z
N MET A 1 -69.44 -5.06 -28.96
CA MET A 1 -68.07 -5.09 -29.54
C MET A 1 -67.27 -3.88 -29.07
N SER A 2 -66.92 -3.80 -27.78
CA SER A 2 -66.14 -2.68 -27.23
C SER A 2 -65.48 -3.09 -25.90
N SER A 3 -64.65 -4.14 -25.91
CA SER A 3 -63.97 -4.60 -24.69
C SER A 3 -62.67 -5.38 -24.93
N THR A 4 -62.07 -5.26 -26.12
CA THR A 4 -60.86 -6.03 -26.50
C THR A 4 -59.64 -5.18 -26.87
N LEU A 5 -59.65 -3.88 -26.59
CA LEU A 5 -58.54 -2.96 -26.94
C LEU A 5 -57.84 -2.28 -25.74
N SER A 6 -58.11 -2.72 -24.50
CA SER A 6 -57.45 -2.16 -23.30
C SER A 6 -56.15 -2.87 -22.89
N TRP A 7 -55.77 -3.98 -23.52
CA TRP A 7 -54.64 -4.82 -23.07
C TRP A 7 -53.32 -4.60 -23.84
N ILE A 8 -53.30 -3.72 -24.85
CA ILE A 8 -52.10 -3.49 -25.70
C ILE A 8 -51.30 -2.24 -25.29
N LEU A 9 -51.76 -1.47 -24.30
CA LEU A 9 -51.05 -0.28 -23.78
C LEU A 9 -50.36 -0.50 -22.42
N SER A 10 -50.17 -1.74 -21.98
CA SER A 10 -49.21 -2.04 -20.90
C SER A 10 -47.80 -2.04 -21.51
N SER A 11 -47.18 -0.87 -21.44
CA SER A 11 -45.92 -0.51 -22.07
C SER A 11 -44.77 -1.43 -21.62
N PRO A 12 -43.96 -1.98 -22.53
CA PRO A 12 -42.72 -2.72 -22.20
C PRO A 12 -41.63 -1.86 -21.54
N CYS A 13 -41.84 -0.55 -21.39
CA CYS A 13 -40.86 0.40 -20.86
C CYS A 13 -40.68 0.33 -19.34
N THR A 14 -41.65 -0.14 -18.56
CA THR A 14 -41.54 -0.24 -17.09
C THR A 14 -40.63 -1.39 -16.64
N ARG A 15 -40.61 -2.52 -17.36
CA ARG A 15 -39.72 -3.66 -17.05
C ARG A 15 -38.24 -3.41 -17.32
N ARG A 16 -37.91 -2.47 -18.22
CA ARG A 16 -36.52 -2.12 -18.51
C ARG A 16 -35.95 -1.26 -17.38
N GLY A 17 -36.74 -0.31 -16.88
CA GLY A 17 -36.39 0.53 -15.72
C GLY A 17 -36.08 -0.29 -14.47
N GLU A 18 -36.96 -1.22 -14.06
CA GLU A 18 -36.74 -2.06 -12.88
C GLU A 18 -35.43 -2.87 -12.92
N ARG A 19 -35.03 -3.33 -14.12
CA ARG A 19 -33.78 -4.07 -14.31
C ARG A 19 -32.54 -3.17 -14.15
N TYR A 20 -32.60 -1.91 -14.57
CA TYR A 20 -31.55 -0.92 -14.33
C TYR A 20 -31.47 -0.55 -12.84
N TYR A 21 -32.60 -0.34 -12.16
CA TYR A 21 -32.61 -0.04 -10.72
C TYR A 21 -32.03 -1.17 -9.86
N LEU A 22 -32.36 -2.43 -10.15
CA LEU A 22 -31.81 -3.60 -9.45
C LEU A 22 -30.31 -3.81 -9.69
N THR A 23 -29.80 -3.36 -10.84
CA THR A 23 -28.37 -3.43 -11.17
C THR A 23 -27.62 -2.28 -10.50
N LEU A 24 -28.16 -1.06 -10.56
CA LEU A 24 -27.58 0.14 -9.95
C LEU A 24 -27.52 0.04 -8.41
N ASN A 25 -28.59 -0.43 -7.76
CA ASN A 25 -28.62 -0.61 -6.31
C ASN A 25 -27.58 -1.66 -5.83
N ARG A 26 -27.32 -2.69 -6.65
CA ARG A 26 -26.27 -3.68 -6.36
C ARG A 26 -24.86 -3.11 -6.52
N TYR A 27 -24.62 -2.31 -7.55
CA TYR A 27 -23.35 -1.58 -7.70
C TYR A 27 -23.09 -0.61 -6.55
N LEU A 28 -24.13 0.07 -6.06
CA LEU A 28 -24.04 0.98 -4.92
C LEU A 28 -23.65 0.25 -3.61
N HIS A 29 -24.27 -0.89 -3.32
CA HIS A 29 -23.92 -1.70 -2.15
C HIS A 29 -22.49 -2.25 -2.23
N PHE A 30 -22.07 -2.74 -3.40
CA PHE A 30 -20.71 -3.23 -3.62
C PHE A 30 -19.66 -2.12 -3.44
N SER A 31 -19.91 -0.95 -4.05
CA SER A 31 -19.06 0.24 -3.90
C SER A 31 -18.95 0.68 -2.43
N SER A 32 -20.04 0.62 -1.67
CA SER A 32 -20.04 0.99 -0.24
C SER A 32 -19.12 0.12 0.61
N VAL A 33 -19.07 -1.21 0.37
CA VAL A 33 -18.21 -2.12 1.15
C VAL A 33 -16.73 -1.88 0.84
N ILE A 34 -16.39 -1.73 -0.44
CA ILE A 34 -15.02 -1.46 -0.87
C ILE A 34 -14.53 -0.14 -0.27
N ASN A 35 -15.36 0.89 -0.34
CA ASN A 35 -15.05 2.20 0.22
C ASN A 35 -14.87 2.17 1.75
N ALA A 36 -15.73 1.45 2.48
CA ALA A 36 -15.59 1.28 3.91
C ALA A 36 -14.29 0.54 4.28
N THR A 37 -13.95 -0.49 3.50
CA THR A 37 -12.72 -1.26 3.69
C THR A 37 -11.48 -0.39 3.41
N LEU A 38 -11.47 0.37 2.32
CA LEU A 38 -10.42 1.34 1.98
C LEU A 38 -10.23 2.39 3.08
N ALA A 39 -11.32 2.95 3.59
CA ALA A 39 -11.28 3.90 4.69
C ALA A 39 -10.69 3.26 5.96
N PHE A 40 -11.13 2.05 6.30
CA PHE A 40 -10.60 1.32 7.45
C PHE A 40 -9.11 1.00 7.29
N PHE A 41 -8.66 0.65 6.09
CA PHE A 41 -7.25 0.45 5.77
C PHE A 41 -6.43 1.72 5.99
N GLY A 42 -6.83 2.84 5.40
CA GLY A 42 -6.08 4.07 5.53
C GLY A 42 -6.06 4.60 6.96
N ILE A 43 -7.17 4.49 7.69
CA ILE A 43 -7.22 4.86 9.11
C ILE A 43 -6.27 3.98 9.93
N THR A 44 -6.30 2.66 9.74
CA THR A 44 -5.41 1.73 10.46
C THR A 44 -3.94 2.03 10.19
N LYS A 45 -3.57 2.30 8.93
CA LYS A 45 -2.19 2.66 8.56
C LYS A 45 -1.79 4.04 9.06
N LEU A 46 -2.68 5.03 9.00
CA LEU A 46 -2.44 6.36 9.54
C LEU A 46 -2.23 6.31 11.06
N LEU A 47 -3.06 5.55 11.78
CA LEU A 47 -2.90 5.31 13.21
C LEU A 47 -1.59 4.56 13.50
N SER A 48 -1.25 3.54 12.70
CA SER A 48 0.03 2.84 12.83
C SER A 48 1.23 3.77 12.64
N LEU A 49 1.22 4.63 11.62
CA LEU A 49 2.26 5.64 11.40
C LEU A 49 2.38 6.61 12.58
N ARG A 50 1.25 7.02 13.16
CA ARG A 50 1.22 7.93 14.32
C ARG A 50 1.72 7.25 15.58
N LEU A 51 1.23 6.06 15.90
CA LEU A 51 1.58 5.31 17.12
C LEU A 51 3.01 4.78 17.09
N ASN A 52 3.52 4.43 15.91
CA ASN A 52 4.89 3.93 15.75
C ASN A 52 5.87 5.01 15.28
N ARG A 53 5.51 6.30 15.31
CA ARG A 53 6.36 7.40 14.82
C ARG A 53 7.76 7.36 15.42
N ASP A 54 7.85 7.20 16.74
CA ASP A 54 9.14 7.20 17.44
C ASP A 54 9.98 5.97 17.07
N LYS A 55 9.34 4.80 16.91
CA LYS A 55 10.00 3.57 16.46
C LYS A 55 10.50 3.70 15.03
N ILE A 56 9.72 4.32 14.15
CA ILE A 56 10.11 4.59 12.76
C ILE A 56 11.29 5.57 12.73
N ALA A 57 11.28 6.61 13.56
CA ALA A 57 12.41 7.53 13.67
C ALA A 57 13.68 6.80 14.14
N VAL A 58 13.56 5.88 15.11
CA VAL A 58 14.67 5.02 15.54
C VAL A 58 15.16 4.12 14.41
N LEU A 59 14.26 3.53 13.61
CA LEU A 59 14.64 2.72 12.44
C LEU A 59 15.41 3.54 11.41
N ILE A 60 14.96 4.76 11.11
CA ILE A 60 15.65 5.67 10.18
C ILE A 60 17.04 6.01 10.73
N ASN A 61 17.14 6.33 12.02
CA ASN A 61 18.42 6.61 12.68
C ASN A 61 19.34 5.37 12.77
N LYS A 62 18.78 4.16 12.85
CA LYS A 62 19.55 2.92 12.73
C LYS A 62 20.06 2.72 11.31
N SER A 63 19.27 3.07 10.30
CA SER A 63 19.68 2.93 8.90
C SER A 63 20.84 3.84 8.52
N SER A 64 21.07 4.94 9.22
CA SER A 64 22.23 5.82 8.98
C SER A 64 23.56 5.21 9.45
N LYS A 65 23.54 4.11 10.21
CA LYS A 65 24.74 3.35 10.63
C LYS A 65 25.06 2.18 9.70
N PHE A 66 24.35 2.05 8.59
CA PHE A 66 24.61 1.02 7.62
C PHE A 66 25.97 1.23 6.94
N LEU A 67 26.57 0.13 6.48
CA LEU A 67 27.88 0.18 5.84
C LEU A 67 27.83 1.08 4.61
N ASP A 68 28.76 2.03 4.55
CA ASP A 68 28.91 2.93 3.41
C ASP A 68 29.31 2.15 2.17
N LEU A 69 28.50 2.31 1.12
CA LEU A 69 28.68 1.65 -0.17
C LEU A 69 29.98 2.08 -0.87
N GLU A 70 30.49 3.28 -0.57
CA GLU A 70 31.69 3.84 -1.17
C GLU A 70 32.97 3.10 -0.75
N THR A 71 32.93 2.35 0.35
CA THR A 71 34.07 1.53 0.78
C THR A 71 34.21 0.20 0.01
N CYS A 72 33.25 -0.10 -0.87
CA CYS A 72 33.26 -1.31 -1.68
C CYS A 72 33.82 -1.01 -3.08
N ASP A 73 35.11 -1.28 -3.30
CA ASP A 73 35.79 -1.14 -4.60
C ASP A 73 35.28 -2.10 -5.70
N GLU A 74 34.30 -2.96 -5.41
CA GLU A 74 33.78 -3.90 -6.39
C GLU A 74 32.63 -3.31 -7.20
N GLU A 75 32.91 -3.12 -8.49
CA GLU A 75 31.96 -2.66 -9.51
C GLU A 75 30.65 -3.47 -9.51
N ASN A 76 30.71 -4.79 -9.25
CA ASN A 76 29.54 -5.65 -9.16
C ASN A 76 28.60 -5.28 -7.99
N ILE A 77 29.16 -4.92 -6.83
CA ILE A 77 28.36 -4.52 -5.65
C ILE A 77 27.71 -3.15 -5.89
N ILE A 78 28.46 -2.23 -6.48
CA ILE A 78 27.96 -0.89 -6.81
C ILE A 78 26.82 -1.01 -7.82
N ALA A 79 26.97 -1.86 -8.84
CA ALA A 79 25.92 -2.14 -9.82
C ALA A 79 24.66 -2.70 -9.17
N ASP A 80 24.80 -3.69 -8.28
CA ASP A 80 23.69 -4.25 -7.51
C ASP A 80 22.99 -3.19 -6.66
N CYS A 81 23.74 -2.36 -5.92
CA CYS A 81 23.18 -1.30 -5.10
C CYS A 81 22.44 -0.23 -5.92
N LYS A 82 23.00 0.12 -7.09
CA LYS A 82 22.35 1.02 -8.05
C LYS A 82 21.06 0.40 -8.59
N ALA A 83 21.05 -0.91 -8.84
CA ALA A 83 19.86 -1.66 -9.21
C ALA A 83 18.81 -1.64 -8.09
N TYR A 84 19.18 -1.82 -6.81
CA TYR A 84 18.23 -1.71 -5.69
C TYR A 84 17.66 -0.32 -5.53
N ASN A 85 18.49 0.72 -5.62
CA ASN A 85 18.00 2.09 -5.56
C ASN A 85 17.04 2.40 -6.72
N SER A 86 17.35 1.86 -7.91
CA SER A 86 16.45 1.92 -9.07
C SER A 86 15.13 1.19 -8.80
N ILE A 87 15.17 0.00 -8.19
CA ILE A 87 13.97 -0.76 -7.79
C ILE A 87 13.13 0.03 -6.78
N ILE A 88 13.73 0.56 -5.71
CA ILE A 88 13.03 1.37 -4.69
C ILE A 88 12.38 2.59 -5.35
N THR A 89 13.14 3.31 -6.17
CA THR A 89 12.65 4.51 -6.85
C THR A 89 11.52 4.17 -7.82
N THR A 90 11.64 3.05 -8.54
CA THR A 90 10.60 2.56 -9.45
C THR A 90 9.35 2.14 -8.69
N MET A 91 9.48 1.39 -7.60
CA MET A 91 8.36 1.02 -6.74
C MET A 91 7.66 2.25 -6.17
N LEU A 92 8.41 3.25 -5.71
CA LEU A 92 7.84 4.50 -5.22
C LEU A 92 7.11 5.27 -6.33
N ARG A 93 7.68 5.35 -7.53
CA ARG A 93 7.01 5.95 -8.69
C ARG A 93 5.73 5.21 -9.06
N VAL A 94 5.74 3.88 -9.04
CA VAL A 94 4.56 3.05 -9.30
C VAL A 94 3.48 3.27 -8.24
N LEU A 95 3.84 3.32 -6.96
CA LEU A 95 2.91 3.61 -5.87
C LEU A 95 2.29 5.01 -6.00
N VAL A 96 3.10 6.02 -6.33
CA VAL A 96 2.63 7.39 -6.57
C VAL A 96 1.73 7.45 -7.80
N ALA A 97 2.11 6.80 -8.90
CA ALA A 97 1.30 6.73 -10.11
C ALA A 97 -0.04 6.02 -9.85
N ALA A 98 -0.04 4.93 -9.07
CA ALA A 98 -1.25 4.24 -8.65
C ALA A 98 -2.15 5.14 -7.78
N LEU A 99 -1.56 5.97 -6.91
CA LEU A 99 -2.29 6.97 -6.13
C LEU A 99 -3.01 7.97 -7.04
N PHE A 100 -2.30 8.57 -8.01
CA PHE A 100 -2.90 9.52 -8.96
C PHE A 100 -3.93 8.85 -9.86
N GLY A 101 -3.65 7.63 -10.33
CA GLY A 101 -4.57 6.83 -11.13
C GLY A 101 -5.86 6.53 -10.39
N ASN A 102 -5.80 6.11 -9.13
CA ASN A 102 -6.98 5.87 -8.31
C ASN A 102 -7.81 7.14 -8.14
N ILE A 103 -7.19 8.26 -7.77
CA ILE A 103 -7.89 9.55 -7.64
C ILE A 103 -8.57 9.93 -8.96
N LEU A 104 -7.87 9.78 -10.09
CA LEU A 104 -8.41 10.12 -11.41
C LEU A 104 -9.59 9.22 -11.78
N VAL A 105 -9.49 7.90 -11.56
CA VAL A 105 -10.56 6.94 -11.84
C VAL A 105 -11.78 7.24 -10.97
N PHE A 106 -11.61 7.49 -9.68
CA PHE A 106 -12.71 7.84 -8.77
C PHE A 106 -13.42 9.13 -9.20
N ASN A 107 -12.66 10.15 -9.59
CA ASN A 107 -13.23 11.42 -10.05
C ASN A 107 -13.90 11.29 -11.42
N ALA A 108 -13.31 10.54 -12.36
CA ALA A 108 -13.91 10.25 -13.65
C ALA A 108 -15.21 9.45 -13.50
N ALA A 109 -15.22 8.44 -12.63
CA ALA A 109 -16.42 7.66 -12.32
C ALA A 109 -17.53 8.53 -11.72
N ALA A 110 -17.18 9.42 -10.78
CA ALA A 110 -18.15 10.34 -10.19
C ALA A 110 -18.76 11.30 -11.23
N VAL A 111 -17.95 11.80 -12.19
CA VAL A 111 -18.42 12.69 -13.25
C VAL A 111 -19.24 11.97 -14.32
N LEU A 112 -18.82 10.76 -14.72
CA LEU A 112 -19.46 10.02 -15.82
C LEU A 112 -20.73 9.27 -15.38
N LEU A 113 -20.80 8.83 -14.12
CA LEU A 113 -21.91 8.03 -13.59
C LEU A 113 -22.83 8.82 -12.67
N GLY A 114 -22.49 10.06 -12.31
CA GLY A 114 -23.28 10.88 -11.40
C GLY A 114 -24.50 11.49 -12.10
N ASP A 115 -25.69 11.16 -11.60
CA ASP A 115 -27.00 11.70 -12.06
C ASP A 115 -27.24 13.17 -11.61
N GLY A 116 -26.18 13.98 -11.54
CA GLY A 116 -26.20 15.38 -11.11
C GLY A 116 -25.78 15.62 -9.66
N ASP A 117 -25.87 14.62 -8.78
CA ASP A 117 -25.29 14.64 -7.42
C ASP A 117 -23.96 13.89 -7.40
N VAL A 118 -22.88 14.62 -7.72
CA VAL A 118 -21.51 14.08 -7.79
C VAL A 118 -20.98 13.80 -6.38
N SER A 119 -21.19 12.59 -5.86
CA SER A 119 -20.61 12.11 -4.60
C SER A 119 -19.67 10.93 -4.88
N LEU A 120 -18.46 10.99 -4.34
CA LEU A 120 -17.46 9.91 -4.46
C LEU A 120 -17.82 8.71 -3.61
N LEU A 121 -18.33 8.99 -2.42
CA LEU A 121 -18.71 8.00 -1.43
C LEU A 121 -20.21 8.10 -1.17
N THR A 122 -20.88 6.96 -1.04
CA THR A 122 -22.30 6.87 -0.69
C THR A 122 -22.49 7.18 0.80
N ILE A 123 -22.30 8.44 1.18
CA ILE A 123 -22.42 8.93 2.56
C ILE A 123 -23.64 9.83 2.65
N TYR A 124 -24.30 9.82 3.82
CA TYR A 124 -25.37 10.78 4.12
C TYR A 124 -24.91 12.22 3.89
N LYS A 125 -25.61 12.92 2.99
CA LYS A 125 -25.40 14.34 2.68
C LYS A 125 -26.43 15.16 3.46
N PRO A 126 -26.02 15.95 4.47
CA PRO A 126 -26.95 16.84 5.16
C PRO A 126 -27.48 17.91 4.21
N SER A 127 -28.76 18.26 4.33
CA SER A 127 -29.46 19.18 3.42
C SER A 127 -28.89 20.60 3.38
N PHE A 128 -28.24 21.04 4.47
CA PHE A 128 -27.64 22.37 4.57
C PHE A 128 -26.24 22.48 3.93
N VAL A 129 -25.60 21.36 3.56
CA VAL A 129 -24.25 21.37 2.99
C VAL A 129 -24.32 21.30 1.45
N PRO A 130 -23.76 22.29 0.74
CA PRO A 130 -23.65 22.25 -0.70
C PRO A 130 -22.90 21.00 -1.19
N GLY A 131 -23.41 20.35 -2.23
CA GLY A 131 -22.82 19.09 -2.76
C GLY A 131 -21.34 19.21 -3.13
N PHE A 132 -20.94 20.35 -3.71
CA PHE A 132 -19.55 20.61 -4.06
C PHE A 132 -18.60 20.60 -2.84
N ILE A 133 -19.02 21.15 -1.69
CA ILE A 133 -18.22 21.14 -0.46
C ILE A 133 -18.06 19.71 0.04
N MET A 134 -19.14 18.91 0.01
CA MET A 134 -19.10 17.50 0.40
C MET A 134 -18.14 16.71 -0.51
N TYR A 135 -18.20 16.93 -1.82
CA TYR A 135 -17.32 16.30 -2.80
C TYR A 135 -15.84 16.65 -2.59
N LEU A 136 -15.51 17.93 -2.35
CA LEU A 136 -14.14 18.34 -2.02
C LEU A 136 -13.66 17.69 -0.71
N GLY A 137 -14.52 17.63 0.31
CA GLY A 137 -14.20 16.98 1.58
C GLY A 137 -13.91 15.49 1.41
N GLN A 138 -14.72 14.78 0.63
CA GLN A 138 -14.51 13.36 0.32
C GLN A 138 -13.20 13.13 -0.45
N ASN A 139 -12.91 13.95 -1.47
CA ASN A 139 -11.63 13.91 -2.19
C ASN A 139 -10.44 14.12 -1.25
N TYR A 140 -10.51 15.12 -0.37
CA TYR A 140 -9.45 15.41 0.59
C TYR A 140 -9.19 14.23 1.53
N VAL A 141 -10.24 13.64 2.09
CA VAL A 141 -10.12 12.44 2.95
C VAL A 141 -9.54 11.26 2.17
N LEU A 142 -9.99 11.04 0.93
CA LEU A 142 -9.47 9.97 0.08
C LEU A 142 -7.96 10.15 -0.19
N VAL A 143 -7.53 11.37 -0.53
CA VAL A 143 -6.10 11.69 -0.72
C VAL A 143 -5.32 11.37 0.55
N LEU A 144 -5.78 11.83 1.72
CA LEU A 144 -5.10 11.57 2.98
C LEU A 144 -4.96 10.07 3.28
N VAL A 145 -6.05 9.31 3.11
CA VAL A 145 -6.10 7.86 3.34
C VAL A 145 -5.11 7.16 2.40
N VAL A 146 -5.17 7.44 1.09
CA VAL A 146 -4.31 6.78 0.10
C VAL A 146 -2.84 7.17 0.28
N THR A 147 -2.54 8.44 0.58
CA THR A 147 -1.17 8.87 0.89
C THR A 147 -0.64 8.17 2.14
N ALA A 148 -1.44 8.00 3.20
CA ALA A 148 -1.03 7.29 4.40
C ALA A 148 -0.71 5.82 4.11
N VAL A 149 -1.52 5.16 3.25
CA VAL A 149 -1.28 3.78 2.80
C VAL A 149 0.06 3.68 2.07
N VAL A 150 0.27 4.54 1.06
CA VAL A 150 1.51 4.57 0.26
C VAL A 150 2.73 4.87 1.11
N ALA A 151 2.64 5.83 2.04
CA ALA A 151 3.75 6.17 2.92
C ALA A 151 4.11 5.02 3.86
N HIS A 152 3.12 4.33 4.44
CA HIS A 152 3.34 3.20 5.34
C HIS A 152 4.00 2.03 4.61
N ASP A 153 3.46 1.61 3.46
CA ASP A 153 4.02 0.51 2.67
C ASP A 153 5.40 0.87 2.11
N GLY A 154 5.58 2.13 1.68
CA GLY A 154 6.86 2.64 1.20
C GLY A 154 7.95 2.51 2.26
N ILE A 155 7.69 2.99 3.49
CA ILE A 155 8.66 2.87 4.59
C ILE A 155 9.00 1.41 4.88
N LEU A 156 7.99 0.53 4.98
CA LEU A 156 8.21 -0.89 5.26
C LEU A 156 9.07 -1.56 4.18
N ILE A 157 8.71 -1.38 2.91
CA ILE A 157 9.45 -1.95 1.77
C ILE A 157 10.87 -1.41 1.74
N THR A 158 11.07 -0.10 1.96
CA THR A 158 12.41 0.50 2.04
C THR A 158 13.23 -0.13 3.17
N CYS A 159 12.68 -0.32 4.38
CA CYS A 159 13.38 -1.00 5.48
C CYS A 159 13.81 -2.43 5.10
N ILE A 160 12.92 -3.20 4.45
CA ILE A 160 13.21 -4.57 4.04
C ILE A 160 14.33 -4.60 2.99
N ILE A 161 14.25 -3.75 1.96
CA ILE A 161 15.26 -3.71 0.89
C ILE A 161 16.61 -3.26 1.44
N MET A 162 16.66 -2.23 2.30
CA MET A 162 17.90 -1.81 2.93
C MET A 162 18.56 -2.94 3.73
N ALA A 163 17.78 -3.67 4.54
CA ALA A 163 18.30 -4.82 5.28
C ALA A 163 18.85 -5.91 4.33
N GLN A 164 18.13 -6.23 3.25
CA GLN A 164 18.57 -7.21 2.25
C GLN A 164 19.90 -6.80 1.60
N VAL A 165 20.04 -5.54 1.21
CA VAL A 165 21.29 -5.01 0.64
C VAL A 165 22.44 -5.17 1.63
N GLN A 166 22.23 -4.81 2.90
CA GLN A 166 23.25 -4.94 3.93
C GLN A 166 23.66 -6.40 4.19
N PHE A 167 22.72 -7.35 4.17
CA PHE A 167 23.08 -8.78 4.26
C PHE A 167 23.91 -9.25 3.07
N LYS A 168 23.60 -8.79 1.85
CA LYS A 168 24.39 -9.12 0.66
C LYS A 168 25.81 -8.56 0.75
N LEU A 169 25.97 -7.33 1.26
CA LEU A 169 27.27 -6.71 1.50
C LEU A 169 28.11 -7.51 2.49
N ILE A 170 27.53 -7.92 3.63
CA ILE A 170 28.23 -8.76 4.60
C ILE A 170 28.65 -10.08 3.96
N ASN A 171 27.74 -10.75 3.23
CA ASN A 171 28.03 -12.04 2.61
C ASN A 171 29.21 -11.94 1.64
N ASN A 172 29.26 -10.87 0.82
CA ASN A 172 30.39 -10.64 -0.07
C ASN A 172 31.68 -10.32 0.70
N LYS A 173 31.64 -9.42 1.70
CA LYS A 173 32.80 -9.12 2.55
C LYS A 173 33.35 -10.39 3.20
N LEU A 174 32.48 -11.26 3.71
CA LEU A 174 32.84 -12.53 4.32
C LEU A 174 33.49 -13.49 3.30
N ALA A 175 32.90 -13.66 2.12
CA ALA A 175 33.45 -14.50 1.05
C ALA A 175 34.89 -14.06 0.67
N LYS A 176 35.13 -12.76 0.56
CA LYS A 176 36.48 -12.22 0.25
C LYS A 176 37.49 -12.49 1.36
N LEU A 177 37.08 -12.35 2.62
CA LEU A 177 37.95 -12.64 3.76
C LEU A 177 38.43 -14.09 3.72
N PHE A 178 37.54 -15.04 3.42
CA PHE A 178 37.90 -16.45 3.31
C PHE A 178 38.79 -16.76 2.10
N VAL A 179 38.56 -16.13 0.95
CA VAL A 179 39.42 -16.32 -0.24
C VAL A 179 40.83 -15.75 -0.03
N LYS A 180 40.94 -14.59 0.62
CA LYS A 180 42.23 -13.90 0.86
C LYS A 180 42.93 -14.33 2.16
N ASN A 181 42.45 -15.36 2.84
CA ASN A 181 42.95 -15.78 4.17
C ASN A 181 44.47 -16.01 4.21
N GLN A 182 45.09 -16.45 3.11
CA GLN A 182 46.55 -16.65 3.04
C GLN A 182 47.38 -15.35 3.05
N GLN A 183 46.78 -14.20 2.74
CA GLN A 183 47.47 -12.89 2.65
C GLN A 183 47.39 -12.06 3.94
N TYR A 184 46.49 -12.40 4.87
CA TYR A 184 46.29 -11.61 6.09
C TYR A 184 47.17 -12.11 7.24
N ARG A 185 47.70 -11.17 8.03
CA ARG A 185 48.17 -11.53 9.38
C ARG A 185 46.97 -12.03 10.18
N LYS A 186 47.16 -13.09 10.96
CA LYS A 186 46.13 -13.72 11.80
C LYS A 186 45.28 -12.70 12.60
N ASN A 187 45.93 -11.69 13.17
CA ASN A 187 45.25 -10.64 13.96
C ASN A 187 44.31 -9.74 13.12
N ASP A 188 44.66 -9.46 11.87
CA ASP A 188 43.85 -8.61 10.98
C ASP A 188 42.63 -9.38 10.44
N PHE A 189 42.79 -10.69 10.24
CA PHE A 189 41.72 -11.61 9.86
C PHE A 189 40.67 -11.73 10.98
N ASP A 190 41.11 -12.00 12.22
CA ASP A 190 40.23 -12.12 13.38
C ASP A 190 39.43 -10.83 13.64
N LYS A 191 40.09 -9.67 13.50
CA LYS A 191 39.43 -8.36 13.62
C LYS A 191 38.36 -8.17 12.54
N SER A 192 38.67 -8.50 11.28
CA SER A 192 37.74 -8.34 10.16
C SER A 192 36.53 -9.26 10.27
N ILE A 193 36.72 -10.49 10.74
CA ILE A 193 35.61 -11.41 11.03
C ILE A 193 34.74 -10.85 12.16
N LYS A 194 35.36 -10.37 13.24
CA LYS A 194 34.63 -9.79 14.36
C LYS A 194 33.74 -8.63 13.91
N GLU A 195 34.26 -7.71 13.10
CA GLU A 195 33.46 -6.62 12.52
C GLU A 195 32.26 -7.12 11.68
N CYS A 196 32.45 -8.17 10.88
CA CYS A 196 31.37 -8.77 10.09
C CYS A 196 30.29 -9.40 10.99
N VAL A 197 30.70 -10.10 12.05
CA VAL A 197 29.77 -10.71 13.03
C VAL A 197 29.01 -9.63 13.80
N ASP A 198 29.70 -8.58 14.24
CA ASP A 198 29.09 -7.46 14.95
C ASP A 198 28.06 -6.75 14.06
N HIS A 199 28.38 -6.50 12.79
CA HIS A 199 27.43 -5.92 11.83
C HIS A 199 26.26 -6.86 11.50
N HIS A 200 26.50 -8.17 11.40
CA HIS A 200 25.42 -9.14 11.20
C HIS A 200 24.43 -9.15 12.36
N ASN A 201 24.94 -9.14 13.60
CA ASN A 201 24.12 -9.03 14.80
C ASN A 201 23.31 -7.72 14.82
N TYR A 202 23.92 -6.61 14.39
CA TYR A 202 23.24 -5.34 14.23
C TYR A 202 22.08 -5.41 13.22
N LEU A 203 22.27 -6.05 12.06
CA LEU A 203 21.21 -6.24 11.07
C LEU A 203 20.09 -7.14 11.57
N LEU A 204 20.40 -8.21 12.31
CA LEU A 204 19.39 -9.05 12.94
C LEU A 204 18.54 -8.26 13.94
N GLU A 205 19.16 -7.38 14.73
CA GLU A 205 18.45 -6.49 15.63
C GLU A 205 17.57 -5.49 14.86
N PHE A 206 18.08 -4.92 13.77
CA PHE A 206 17.32 -4.02 12.89
C PHE A 206 16.08 -4.71 12.28
N VAL A 207 16.23 -5.91 11.74
CA VAL A 207 15.12 -6.69 11.17
C VAL A 207 14.12 -7.09 12.25
N SER A 208 14.59 -7.53 13.41
CA SER A 208 13.73 -7.86 14.56
C SER A 208 12.92 -6.64 15.01
N TYR A 209 13.55 -5.47 15.08
CA TYR A 209 12.89 -4.22 15.44
C TYR A 209 11.88 -3.76 14.38
N THR A 210 12.23 -3.90 13.10
CA THR A 210 11.33 -3.65 11.96
C THR A 210 10.10 -4.54 12.07
N ASN A 211 10.30 -5.85 12.25
CA ASN A 211 9.23 -6.81 12.41
C ASN A 211 8.33 -6.48 13.60
N ARG A 212 8.90 -6.19 14.78
CA ARG A 212 8.10 -5.77 15.97
C ARG A 212 7.31 -4.48 15.75
N THR A 213 7.80 -3.59 14.89
CA THR A 213 7.15 -2.31 14.59
C THR A 213 5.96 -2.50 13.64
N PHE A 214 6.10 -3.34 12.62
CA PHE A 214 5.11 -3.47 11.56
C PHE A 214 4.24 -4.73 11.61
N SER A 215 4.62 -5.78 12.34
CA SER A 215 3.95 -7.09 12.33
C SER A 215 2.47 -7.02 12.71
N SER A 216 2.13 -6.27 13.76
CA SER A 216 0.73 -6.10 14.19
C SER A 216 -0.10 -5.39 13.13
N THR A 217 0.47 -4.38 12.46
CA THR A 217 -0.21 -3.65 11.40
C THR A 217 -0.39 -4.50 10.15
N LEU A 218 0.62 -5.30 9.80
CA LEU A 218 0.55 -6.24 8.68
C LEU A 218 -0.49 -7.35 8.93
N LEU A 219 -0.56 -7.87 10.15
CA LEU A 219 -1.56 -8.87 10.52
C LEU A 219 -2.98 -8.30 10.45
N ALA A 220 -3.20 -7.10 11.00
CA ALA A 220 -4.48 -6.41 10.90
C ALA A 220 -4.85 -6.16 9.43
N TYR A 221 -3.90 -5.69 8.62
CA TYR A 221 -4.08 -5.50 7.19
C TYR A 221 -4.49 -6.79 6.48
N LEU A 222 -3.77 -7.89 6.70
CA LEU A 222 -4.09 -9.19 6.11
C LEU A 222 -5.51 -9.64 6.46
N ALA A 223 -5.91 -9.51 7.72
CA ALA A 223 -7.25 -9.87 8.18
C ALA A 223 -8.34 -9.06 7.47
N ILE A 224 -8.15 -7.73 7.36
CA ILE A 224 -9.11 -6.85 6.68
C ILE A 224 -9.18 -7.19 5.18
N VAL A 225 -8.05 -7.45 4.51
CA VAL A 225 -8.03 -7.86 3.09
C VAL A 225 -8.81 -9.15 2.88
N ILE A 226 -8.57 -10.17 3.73
CA ILE A 226 -9.29 -11.45 3.62
C ILE A 226 -10.80 -11.24 3.80
N LEU A 227 -11.21 -10.47 4.82
CA LEU A 227 -12.63 -10.19 5.05
C LEU A 227 -13.26 -9.44 3.87
N ALA A 228 -12.55 -8.44 3.31
CA ALA A 228 -13.01 -7.70 2.15
C ALA A 228 -13.21 -8.63 0.94
N MET A 229 -12.21 -9.46 0.64
CA MET A 229 -12.27 -10.45 -0.43
C MET A 229 -13.42 -11.44 -0.23
N CYS A 230 -13.69 -11.87 1.01
CA CYS A 230 -14.83 -12.74 1.31
C CYS A 230 -16.17 -12.06 1.02
N VAL A 231 -16.34 -10.79 1.39
CA VAL A 231 -17.57 -10.03 1.11
C VAL A 231 -17.73 -9.78 -0.39
N GLU A 232 -16.65 -9.48 -1.10
CA GLU A 232 -16.66 -9.33 -2.56
C GLU A 232 -17.07 -10.64 -3.23
N PHE A 233 -16.45 -11.76 -2.86
CA PHE A 233 -16.76 -13.07 -3.42
C PHE A 233 -18.22 -13.50 -3.16
N TYR A 234 -18.72 -13.26 -1.95
CA TYR A 234 -20.13 -13.50 -1.62
C TYR A 234 -21.08 -12.64 -2.46
N THR A 235 -20.72 -11.38 -2.71
CA THR A 235 -21.53 -10.47 -3.52
C THR A 235 -21.56 -10.92 -4.99
N VAL A 236 -20.43 -11.36 -5.52
CA VAL A 236 -20.32 -11.91 -6.89
C VAL A 236 -21.08 -13.23 -7.02
N SER A 237 -20.98 -14.13 -6.04
CA SER A 237 -21.66 -15.44 -6.08
C SER A 237 -23.19 -15.35 -6.05
N LYS A 238 -23.76 -14.22 -5.62
CA LYS A 238 -25.21 -13.98 -5.62
C LYS A 238 -25.73 -13.37 -6.93
N GLN A 239 -24.86 -13.10 -7.89
CA GLN A 239 -25.22 -12.65 -9.23
C GLN A 239 -25.57 -13.84 -10.12
#